data_AF-A0A497D5W7-F1
#
_entry.id   AF-A0A497D5W7-F1
#
_cell.length_a   1.000
_cell.length_b   1.000
_cell.length_c   1.000
_cell.angle_alpha   90.00
_cell.angle_beta   90.00
_cell.angle_gamma   90.00
#
_symmetry.space_group_name_H-M   'P 1'
#
loop_
_entity.id
_entity.type
_entity.pdbx_description
1 polymer ?
#
loop_
_entity_poly.entity_id
_entity_poly.type
_entity_poly.pdbx_seq_one_letter_code
_entity_poly.pdbx_strand_id
1 'polypeptide(L)' 'MKFFSITLIFFLLFFNATGQYQNVMISNEDFPEEPSITMNPRNPDQLVAGANLNNYYVSNDGGYSWTRGPLVSQQYNV' A
#
# COMPACT_ATOMS: atom_id res chain seq x y z
N MET A 1 16.93 -17.24 -39.11
CA MET A 1 17.11 -15.94 -38.43
C MET A 1 15.79 -15.31 -37.99
N LYS A 2 14.77 -15.16 -38.85
CA LYS A 2 13.46 -14.55 -38.48
C LYS A 2 12.71 -15.25 -37.33
N PHE A 3 12.72 -16.59 -37.28
CA PHE A 3 12.06 -17.37 -36.21
C PHE A 3 12.70 -17.12 -34.83
N PHE A 4 14.03 -17.07 -34.76
CA PHE A 4 14.78 -16.79 -33.53
C PHE A 4 14.45 -15.38 -32.99
N SER A 5 14.34 -14.39 -33.87
CA SER A 5 13.94 -13.03 -33.49
C SER A 5 12.53 -12.97 -32.89
N ILE A 6 11.58 -13.74 -33.41
CA ILE A 6 10.20 -13.79 -32.89
C ILE A 6 10.17 -14.45 -31.50
N THR A 7 10.89 -15.56 -31.31
CA THR A 7 10.97 -16.24 -30.01
C THR A 7 11.62 -15.34 -28.95
N LEU A 8 12.67 -14.61 -29.32
CA LEU A 8 13.32 -13.65 -28.42
C LEU A 8 12.39 -12.50 -28.02
N ILE A 9 11.63 -11.95 -28.97
CA ILE A 9 10.62 -10.91 -28.69
C ILE A 9 9.55 -11.42 -27.74
N PHE A 10 9.02 -12.63 -27.99
CA PHE A 10 8.04 -13.24 -27.10
C PHE A 10 8.58 -13.43 -25.68
N PHE A 11 9.82 -13.90 -25.54
CA PHE A 11 10.46 -14.11 -24.25
C PHE A 11 10.65 -12.79 -23.46
N LEU A 12 11.01 -11.71 -24.15
CA LEU A 12 11.17 -10.38 -23.55
C LEU A 12 9.83 -9.76 -23.10
N LEU A 13 8.73 -10.09 -23.79
CA LEU A 13 7.39 -9.61 -23.42
C LEU A 13 6.83 -10.30 -22.16
N PHE A 14 7.24 -11.54 -21.88
CA PHE A 14 6.80 -12.26 -20.67
C PHE A 14 7.40 -11.74 -19.36
N PHE A 15 8.58 -11.10 -19.40
CA PHE A 15 9.24 -10.59 -18.18
C PHE A 15 8.51 -9.41 -17.52
N ASN A 16 7.67 -8.68 -18.27
CA ASN A 16 6.98 -7.50 -17.75
C ASN A 16 5.54 -7.78 -17.27
N ALA A 17 5.12 -9.04 -17.28
CA ALA A 17 3.74 -9.43 -16.97
C ALA A 17 3.49 -9.71 -15.48
N THR A 18 4.16 -9.00 -14.56
CA THR A 18 3.83 -9.06 -13.13
C THR A 18 2.66 -8.13 -12.84
N GLY A 19 1.44 -8.63 -13.01
CA GLY A 19 0.21 -7.88 -12.68
C GLY A 19 -0.08 -7.79 -11.17
N GLN A 20 0.64 -8.55 -10.35
CA GLN A 20 0.46 -8.55 -8.89
C GLN A 20 1.38 -7.55 -8.21
N TYR A 21 0.78 -6.59 -7.51
CA TYR A 21 1.51 -5.71 -6.61
C TYR A 21 1.87 -6.47 -5.32
N GLN A 22 2.99 -6.09 -4.70
CA GLN A 22 3.40 -6.64 -3.40
C GLN A 22 2.33 -6.32 -2.35
N ASN A 23 1.84 -7.35 -1.65
CA ASN A 23 1.00 -7.14 -0.48
C ASN A 23 1.88 -6.61 0.66
N VAL A 24 1.55 -5.44 1.18
CA VAL A 24 2.23 -4.83 2.32
C VAL A 24 1.29 -4.89 3.52
N MET A 25 1.78 -5.45 4.62
CA MET A 25 1.03 -5.48 5.88
C MET A 25 1.12 -4.11 6.55
N ILE A 26 -0.03 -3.51 6.87
CA ILE A 26 -0.11 -2.23 7.59
C ILE A 26 0.20 -2.42 9.07
N SER A 27 -0.42 -3.43 9.70
CA SER A 27 -0.26 -3.76 11.13
C SER A 27 -0.76 -5.18 11.40
N ASN A 28 -0.25 -5.79 12.47
CA ASN A 28 -0.73 -7.05 13.05
C ASN A 28 -1.14 -6.90 14.53
N GLU A 29 -1.34 -5.66 14.98
CA GLU A 29 -1.72 -5.30 16.36
C GLU A 29 -3.19 -4.85 16.43
N ASP A 30 -3.77 -4.88 17.64
CA ASP A 30 -5.13 -4.39 17.97
C ASP A 30 -6.29 -5.00 17.14
N PHE A 31 -6.23 -6.29 16.85
CA PHE A 31 -7.28 -7.02 16.11
C PHE A 31 -8.59 -7.21 16.94
N PRO A 32 -9.79 -7.14 16.32
CA PRO A 32 -10.06 -6.95 14.88
C PRO A 32 -10.10 -5.48 14.45
N GLU A 33 -9.59 -5.22 13.24
CA GLU A 33 -9.59 -3.91 12.59
C GLU A 33 -10.33 -3.96 11.23
N GLU A 34 -11.16 -2.96 10.95
CA GLU A 34 -11.85 -2.71 9.68
C GLU A 34 -11.25 -1.44 9.03
N PRO A 35 -10.16 -1.57 8.26
CA PRO A 35 -9.43 -0.41 7.75
C PRO A 35 -10.13 0.25 6.56
N SER A 36 -10.00 1.57 6.49
CA SER A 36 -10.28 2.41 5.33
C SER A 36 -9.02 3.19 4.96
N ILE A 37 -8.76 3.39 3.67
CA ILE A 37 -7.53 4.02 3.17
C ILE A 37 -7.85 5.13 2.18
N THR A 38 -7.07 6.20 2.24
CA THR A 38 -7.11 7.28 1.26
C THR A 38 -5.70 7.72 0.87
N MET A 39 -5.60 8.32 -0.31
CA MET A 39 -4.34 8.80 -0.90
C MET A 39 -4.46 10.29 -1.13
N ASN A 40 -3.40 11.04 -0.81
CA ASN A 40 -3.34 12.46 -1.14
C ASN A 40 -3.31 12.65 -2.66
N PRO A 41 -4.32 13.31 -3.27
CA PRO A 41 -4.39 13.46 -4.74
C PRO A 41 -3.31 14.37 -5.32
N ARG A 42 -2.62 15.15 -4.49
CA ARG A 42 -1.50 16.02 -4.90
C ARG A 42 -0.12 15.39 -4.67
N ASN A 43 -0.05 14.32 -3.87
CA ASN A 43 1.17 13.58 -3.60
C ASN A 43 0.86 12.10 -3.32
N PRO A 44 0.92 11.22 -4.34
CA PRO A 44 0.61 9.80 -4.19
C PRO A 44 1.51 9.03 -3.21
N ASP A 45 2.64 9.59 -2.79
CA ASP A 45 3.49 8.97 -1.76
C ASP A 45 2.86 9.08 -0.36
N GLN A 46 1.92 10.01 -0.16
CA GLN A 46 1.25 10.23 1.12
C GLN A 46 -0.10 9.50 1.18
N LEU A 47 -0.17 8.49 2.04
CA LEU A 47 -1.38 7.71 2.29
C LEU A 47 -1.72 7.77 3.78
N VAL A 48 -3.02 7.75 4.07
CA VAL A 48 -3.54 7.62 5.44
C VAL A 48 -4.56 6.51 5.45
N ALA A 49 -4.46 5.62 6.44
CA ALA A 49 -5.50 4.67 6.75
C ALA A 49 -5.98 4.86 8.19
N GLY A 50 -7.28 4.65 8.41
CA GLY A 50 -7.89 4.58 9.73
C GLY A 50 -8.65 3.28 9.86
N ALA A 51 -8.72 2.73 11.06
CA ALA A 51 -9.48 1.51 11.34
C ALA A 51 -10.60 1.77 12.35
N ASN A 52 -11.53 0.80 12.51
CA ASN A 52 -12.73 0.92 13.34
C ASN A 52 -12.45 1.09 14.84
N LEU A 53 -11.25 0.78 15.32
CA LEU A 53 -10.80 1.24 16.64
C LEU A 53 -10.35 2.71 16.58
N ASN A 54 -9.35 3.07 17.38
CA ASN A 54 -8.73 4.40 17.33
C ASN A 54 -7.37 4.37 16.62
N ASN A 55 -7.03 3.33 15.87
CA ASN A 55 -5.75 3.30 15.17
C ASN A 55 -5.77 4.12 13.88
N TYR A 56 -4.73 4.95 13.70
CA TYR A 56 -4.37 5.51 12.40
C TYR A 56 -3.04 4.94 11.92
N TYR A 57 -2.88 4.95 10.60
CA TYR A 57 -1.68 4.52 9.91
C TYR A 57 -1.31 5.55 8.84
N VAL A 58 -0.04 5.92 8.77
CA VAL A 58 0.47 6.88 7.79
C VAL A 58 1.64 6.28 7.03
N SER A 59 1.61 6.44 5.71
CA SER A 59 2.74 6.17 4.81
C SER A 59 3.14 7.46 4.10
N ASN A 60 4.45 7.63 3.91
CA ASN A 60 5.06 8.72 3.13
C ASN A 60 5.88 8.19 1.94
N ASP A 61 5.70 6.92 1.59
CA ASP A 61 6.43 6.23 0.52
C ASP A 61 5.50 5.42 -0.39
N GLY A 62 4.23 5.82 -0.54
CA GLY A 62 3.33 5.14 -1.46
C GLY A 62 2.72 3.84 -0.90
N GLY A 63 2.88 3.58 0.40
CA GLY A 63 2.35 2.40 1.08
C GLY A 63 3.35 1.26 1.23
N TYR A 64 4.66 1.49 1.00
CA TYR A 64 5.71 0.48 1.23
C TYR A 64 6.04 0.32 2.72
N SER A 65 5.92 1.39 3.51
CA SER A 65 6.08 1.37 4.96
C SER A 65 5.01 2.21 5.67
N TRP A 66 4.69 1.81 6.91
CA TRP A 66 3.61 2.40 7.71
C TRP A 66 4.08 2.74 9.11
N THR A 67 3.73 3.94 9.56
CA THR A 67 3.79 4.35 10.97
C THR A 67 2.38 4.31 11.54
N ARG A 68 2.24 4.02 12.84
CA ARG A 68 0.94 3.90 13.51
C ARG A 68 0.84 4.72 14.78
N GLY A 69 -0.39 5.01 15.19
CA GLY A 69 -0.66 5.58 16.50
C GLY A 69 -2.16 5.64 16.81
N PRO A 70 -2.54 5.95 18.06
CA PRO A 70 -3.91 6.18 18.44
C PRO A 70 -4.37 7.59 18.03
N LEU A 71 -5.55 7.70 17.42
CA LEU A 71 -6.35 8.90 17.32
C LEU A 71 -6.88 9.21 18.72
N VAL A 72 -6.51 10.37 19.24
CA VAL A 72 -6.99 10.87 20.53
C VAL A 72 -7.50 12.28 20.34
N SER A 73 -8.71 12.52 20.82
CA SER A 73 -9.20 13.88 21.00
C SER A 73 -8.50 14.51 22.20
N GLN A 74 -7.48 15.31 21.94
CA GLN A 74 -6.69 15.99 22.98
C GLN A 74 -7.56 16.80 23.95
N GLN A 75 -8.66 17.39 23.47
CA GLN A 75 -9.58 18.18 24.28
C GLN A 75 -10.35 17.33 25.29
N TYR A 76 -10.66 16.07 24.96
CA TYR A 76 -11.55 15.21 25.75
C TYR A 76 -10.83 13.99 26.34
N ASN A 77 -9.56 13.76 25.97
CA ASN A 77 -8.75 12.62 26.38
C ASN A 77 -9.44 11.27 26.14
N VAL A 78 -10.11 11.16 24.98
CA VAL A 78 -10.77 9.95 24.46
C VAL A 78 -10.39 9.70 23.03
#